data_AF-A0A965HKU3-F1
#
_entry.id   AF-A0A965HKU3-F1
#
_cell.length_a   1.000
_cell.length_b   1.000
_cell.length_c   1.000
_cell.angle_alpha   90.00
_cell.angle_beta   90.00
_cell.angle_gamma   90.00
#
_symmetry.space_group_name_H-M   'P 1'
#
loop_
_entity.id
_entity.type
_entity.pdbx_description
1 polymer ?
#
loop_
_entity_poly.entity_id
_entity_poly.type
_entity_poly.pdbx_seq_one_letter_code
_entity_poly.pdbx_strand_id
1 'polypeptide(L)'
;MDRFEQLGYTSKHPRGAYAVKERAKHVETKLIGVEWNVGKTGKVTPTALLEPVYIGDALVSRATLNNPGFIEALDLKIGDTVAVARSGEIIPCILHKVDA
;
A
#
# COMPACT_ATOMS: atom_id res chain seq x y z
N MET A 1 3.25 27.02 -28.40
CA MET A 1 3.36 27.31 -26.96
C MET A 1 1.99 27.67 -26.37
N ASP A 2 1.09 28.27 -27.16
CA ASP A 2 -0.25 28.74 -26.75
C ASP A 2 -1.19 27.75 -26.06
N ARG A 3 -1.26 26.50 -26.50
CA ARG A 3 -2.30 25.58 -26.01
C ARG A 3 -2.10 25.17 -24.54
N PHE A 4 -0.86 25.12 -24.07
CA PHE A 4 -0.55 24.79 -22.68
C PHE A 4 -1.02 25.90 -21.73
N GLU A 5 -0.79 27.16 -22.11
CA GLU A 5 -1.18 28.33 -21.31
C GLU A 5 -2.69 28.56 -21.33
N GLN A 6 -3.36 28.34 -22.47
CA GLN A 6 -4.82 28.45 -22.60
C GLN A 6 -5.59 27.47 -21.70
N LEU A 7 -5.01 26.30 -21.43
CA LEU A 7 -5.60 25.31 -20.52
C LEU A 7 -5.56 25.77 -19.06
N GLY A 8 -4.67 26.70 -18.72
CA GLY A 8 -4.58 27.30 -17.39
C GLY A 8 -4.07 26.35 -16.31
N TYR A 9 -4.31 26.73 -15.06
CA TYR A 9 -3.77 26.08 -13.87
C TYR A 9 -4.87 25.82 -12.84
N THR A 10 -4.67 24.80 -12.01
CA THR A 10 -5.33 24.68 -10.70
C THR A 10 -4.51 25.42 -9.65
N SER A 11 -4.96 25.48 -8.39
CA SER A 11 -4.18 26.13 -7.32
C SER A 11 -2.79 25.51 -7.09
N LYS A 12 -2.50 24.31 -7.61
CA LYS A 12 -1.24 23.59 -7.37
C LYS A 12 -0.55 23.03 -8.63
N HIS A 13 -1.27 22.82 -9.73
CA HIS A 13 -0.75 22.10 -10.91
C HIS A 13 -1.29 22.64 -12.25
N PRO A 14 -0.49 22.63 -13.34
CA PRO A 14 -0.95 22.97 -14.69
C PRO A 14 -1.99 21.98 -15.21
N ARG A 15 -2.98 22.47 -15.98
CA ARG A 15 -3.99 21.62 -16.62
C ARG A 15 -3.50 21.00 -17.93
N GLY A 16 -2.51 21.62 -18.57
CA GLY A 16 -1.89 21.14 -19.81
C GLY A 16 -0.84 20.04 -19.64
N ALA A 17 -0.57 19.58 -18.42
CA ALA A 17 0.36 18.49 -18.16
C ALA A 17 -0.16 17.58 -17.03
N TYR A 18 0.28 16.33 -17.05
CA TYR A 18 0.02 15.35 -16.02
C TYR A 18 1.29 14.53 -15.77
N ALA A 19 1.45 14.04 -14.54
CA ALA A 19 2.53 13.12 -14.19
C ALA A 19 2.01 11.69 -14.25
N VAL A 20 2.59 10.88 -15.13
CA VAL A 20 2.37 9.43 -15.13
C VAL A 20 3.16 8.83 -13.97
N LYS A 21 2.48 8.17 -13.04
CA LYS A 21 3.15 7.45 -11.94
C LYS A 21 3.28 5.98 -12.33
N GLU A 22 4.52 5.48 -12.33
CA GLU A 22 4.77 4.05 -12.45
C GLU A 22 4.27 3.33 -11.19
N ARG A 23 3.74 2.11 -11.38
CA ARG A 23 3.34 1.27 -10.25
C ARG A 23 4.59 0.88 -9.47
N ALA A 24 4.50 0.98 -8.14
CA ALA A 24 5.57 0.54 -7.27
C ALA A 24 5.87 -0.94 -7.51
N LYS A 25 7.17 -1.28 -7.55
CA LYS A 25 7.60 -2.67 -7.50
C LYS A 25 7.04 -3.29 -6.22
N HIS A 26 6.35 -4.41 -6.38
CA HIS A 26 5.77 -5.17 -5.29
C HIS A 26 6.22 -6.61 -5.41
N VAL A 27 6.13 -7.32 -4.30
CA VAL A 27 6.36 -8.75 -4.23
C VAL A 27 5.13 -9.40 -3.63
N GLU A 28 4.77 -10.56 -4.15
CA GLU A 28 3.63 -11.33 -3.69
C GLU A 28 4.07 -12.25 -2.55
N THR A 29 3.26 -12.32 -1.51
CA THR A 29 3.47 -13.24 -0.38
C THR A 29 2.13 -13.61 0.24
N LYS A 30 2.11 -14.63 1.09
CA LYS A 30 0.90 -15.08 1.77
C LYS A 30 0.65 -14.30 3.06
N LEU A 31 -0.61 -13.94 3.29
CA LEU A 31 -1.09 -13.42 4.57
C LEU A 31 -1.32 -14.60 5.54
N ILE A 32 -0.42 -14.78 6.49
CA ILE A 32 -0.47 -15.89 7.48
C ILE A 32 -1.40 -15.56 8.65
N GLY A 33 -1.55 -14.28 8.99
CA GLY A 33 -2.39 -13.88 10.11
C GLY A 33 -2.47 -12.37 10.28
N VAL A 34 -3.21 -11.94 11.30
CA VAL A 34 -3.36 -10.53 11.68
C VAL A 34 -3.16 -10.39 13.17
N GLU A 35 -2.26 -9.48 13.56
CA GLU A 35 -2.02 -9.10 14.94
C GLU A 35 -2.66 -7.74 15.23
N TRP A 36 -3.41 -7.63 16.32
CA TRP A 36 -4.13 -6.43 16.71
C TRP A 36 -3.39 -5.70 17.83
N ASN A 37 -2.98 -4.46 17.54
CA ASN A 37 -2.23 -3.63 18.48
C ASN A 37 -3.09 -2.50 19.01
N VAL A 38 -3.09 -2.29 20.34
CA VAL A 38 -3.80 -1.18 20.99
C VAL A 38 -2.84 -0.04 21.24
N GLY A 39 -3.07 1.11 20.59
CA GLY A 39 -2.29 2.31 20.79
C GLY A 39 -2.58 3.01 22.13
N LYS A 40 -1.71 3.97 22.51
CA LYS A 40 -1.84 4.75 23.76
C LYS A 40 -3.17 5.48 23.92
N THR A 41 -3.84 5.81 22.82
CA THR A 41 -5.15 6.48 22.78
C THR A 41 -6.33 5.51 22.70
N GLY A 42 -6.10 4.19 22.81
CA GLY A 42 -7.12 3.17 22.63
C GLY A 42 -7.40 2.80 21.17
N LYS A 43 -6.72 3.43 20.20
CA LYS A 43 -6.88 3.09 18.78
C LYS A 43 -6.34 1.68 18.50
N VAL A 44 -7.20 0.81 18.01
CA VAL A 44 -6.85 -0.55 17.59
C VAL A 44 -6.34 -0.54 16.15
N THR A 45 -5.13 -1.04 15.92
CA THR A 45 -4.45 -1.03 14.61
C THR A 45 -4.08 -2.46 14.20
N PRO A 46 -4.55 -2.93 13.03
CA PRO A 46 -4.18 -4.25 12.53
C PRO A 46 -2.79 -4.24 11.86
N THR A 47 -2.03 -5.30 12.12
CA THR A 47 -0.74 -5.60 11.46
C THR A 47 -0.84 -6.96 10.79
N ALA A 48 -0.52 -7.03 9.50
CA ALA A 48 -0.43 -8.28 8.76
C ALA A 48 0.83 -9.06 9.15
N LEU A 49 0.67 -10.35 9.40
CA LEU A 49 1.74 -11.33 9.49
C LEU A 49 1.84 -12.02 8.13
N LEU A 50 3.01 -11.95 7.51
CA LEU A 50 3.25 -12.40 6.15
C LEU A 50 4.24 -13.56 6.14
N GLU A 51 4.15 -14.40 5.11
CA GLU A 51 5.24 -15.34 4.80
C GLU A 51 6.51 -14.52 4.49
N PRO A 52 7.64 -14.79 5.16
CA PRO A 52 8.84 -13.96 5.03
C PRO A 52 9.27 -13.84 3.57
N VAL A 53 9.33 -12.61 3.06
CA VAL A 53 9.65 -12.32 1.67
C VAL A 53 10.67 -11.19 1.57
N TYR A 54 11.59 -11.29 0.62
CA TYR A 54 12.55 -10.22 0.36
C TYR A 54 11.92 -9.13 -0.50
N ILE A 55 12.01 -7.88 -0.05
CA ILE A 55 11.65 -6.69 -0.83
C ILE A 55 12.90 -5.82 -0.95
N GLY A 56 13.58 -5.94 -2.09
CA GLY A 56 14.96 -5.47 -2.22
C GLY A 56 15.88 -6.28 -1.30
N ASP A 57 16.67 -5.59 -0.48
CA ASP A 57 17.64 -6.23 0.42
C ASP A 57 17.08 -6.52 1.82
N ALA A 58 15.79 -6.24 2.06
CA ALA A 58 15.17 -6.40 3.36
C ALA A 58 14.24 -7.62 3.41
N LEU A 59 14.41 -8.47 4.42
CA LEU A 59 13.47 -9.54 4.75
C LEU A 59 12.25 -8.95 5.49
N VAL A 60 11.08 -9.06 4.89
CA VAL A 60 9.82 -8.54 5.40
C VAL A 60 8.90 -9.69 5.79
N SER A 61 8.45 -9.69 7.04
CA SER A 61 7.46 -10.63 7.57
C SER A 61 6.22 -9.94 8.14
N ARG A 62 6.21 -8.60 8.17
CA ARG A 62 5.14 -7.80 8.76
C ARG A 62 4.83 -6.58 7.90
N ALA A 63 3.55 -6.26 7.74
CA ALA A 63 3.10 -5.08 7.01
C ALA A 63 1.90 -4.40 7.69
N THR A 64 1.74 -3.10 7.47
CA THR A 64 0.57 -2.36 7.98
C THR A 64 -0.69 -2.72 7.20
N LEU A 65 -1.80 -2.92 7.92
CA LEU A 65 -3.16 -3.00 7.35
C LEU A 65 -3.93 -1.68 7.53
N ASN A 66 -3.31 -0.64 8.07
CA ASN A 66 -3.87 0.70 8.32
C ASN A 66 -5.04 0.74 9.33
N ASN A 67 -6.18 0.13 9.00
CA ASN A 67 -7.40 0.10 9.78
C ASN A 67 -8.31 -1.07 9.35
N PRO A 68 -9.32 -1.46 10.15
CA PRO A 68 -10.25 -2.53 9.80
C PRO A 68 -10.94 -2.33 8.44
N GLY A 69 -11.35 -1.10 8.13
CA GLY A 69 -12.02 -0.78 6.85
C GLY A 69 -11.16 -1.06 5.62
N PHE A 70 -9.83 -1.02 5.74
CA PHE A 70 -8.92 -1.41 4.67
C PHE A 70 -8.95 -2.93 4.41
N ILE A 71 -9.08 -3.74 5.46
CA ILE A 71 -9.22 -5.20 5.35
C ILE A 71 -10.54 -5.53 4.64
N GLU A 72 -11.62 -4.85 5.03
CA GLU A 72 -12.96 -5.02 4.45
C GLU A 72 -12.99 -4.58 2.98
N ALA A 73 -12.40 -3.44 2.65
CA ALA A 73 -12.38 -2.90 1.29
C ALA A 73 -11.63 -3.79 0.29
N LEU A 74 -10.63 -4.54 0.76
CA LEU A 74 -9.83 -5.46 -0.06
C LEU A 74 -10.31 -6.93 0.03
N ASP A 75 -11.36 -7.23 0.81
CA ASP A 75 -11.83 -8.59 1.12
C ASP A 75 -10.66 -9.54 1.44
N LEU A 76 -9.82 -9.11 2.38
CA LEU A 76 -8.64 -9.86 2.80
C LEU A 76 -9.03 -10.96 3.79
N LYS A 77 -8.59 -12.18 3.48
CA LYS A 77 -8.73 -13.36 4.33
C LYS A 77 -7.36 -13.93 4.64
N ILE A 78 -7.23 -14.52 5.82
CA ILE A 78 -6.02 -15.27 6.18
C ILE A 78 -5.85 -16.42 5.17
N GLY A 79 -4.66 -16.54 4.60
CA GLY A 79 -4.32 -17.48 3.53
C GLY A 79 -4.24 -16.85 2.14
N ASP A 80 -4.75 -15.63 1.96
CA ASP A 80 -4.70 -14.95 0.66
C ASP A 80 -3.27 -14.57 0.26
N THR A 81 -3.01 -14.57 -1.05
CA THR A 81 -1.82 -13.95 -1.62
C THR A 81 -2.04 -12.44 -1.72
N VAL A 82 -1.08 -11.67 -1.22
CA VAL A 82 -1.14 -10.20 -1.20
C VAL A 82 0.10 -9.59 -1.83
N ALA A 83 -0.10 -8.49 -2.55
CA ALA A 83 0.98 -7.69 -3.09
C ALA A 83 1.49 -6.74 -2.02
N VAL A 84 2.78 -6.82 -1.70
CA VAL A 84 3.44 -6.04 -0.65
C VAL A 84 4.53 -5.18 -1.25
N ALA A 85 4.61 -3.92 -0.81
CA ALA A 85 5.66 -2.99 -1.20
C ALA A 85 6.16 -2.20 0.00
N ARG A 86 7.33 -1.56 -0.14
CA ARG A 86 7.84 -0.63 0.87
C ARG A 86 7.48 0.79 0.46
N SER A 87 6.57 1.41 1.22
CA SER A 87 6.24 2.83 1.06
C SER A 87 7.46 3.68 1.41
N GLY A 88 7.87 4.54 0.47
CA GLY A 88 9.06 5.36 0.60
C GLY A 88 10.33 4.56 0.92
N GLU A 89 10.44 3.33 0.41
CA GLU A 89 11.55 2.38 0.64
C GLU A 89 11.74 1.90 2.08
N ILE A 90 10.85 2.30 3.02
CA ILE A 90 11.03 1.99 4.44
C ILE A 90 9.93 1.08 4.97
N ILE A 91 8.66 1.50 4.88
CA ILE A 91 7.54 0.89 5.62
C ILE A 91 6.80 -0.12 4.75
N PRO A 92 6.75 -1.41 5.12
CA PRO A 92 6.00 -2.40 4.36
C PRO A 92 4.48 -2.18 4.44
N CYS A 93 3.81 -2.16 3.30
CA CYS A 93 2.35 -2.02 3.19
C CYS A 93 1.78 -2.95 2.13
N ILE A 94 0.57 -3.44 2.38
CA ILE A 94 -0.21 -4.21 1.41
C ILE A 94 -0.84 -3.24 0.40
N LEU A 95 -0.73 -3.57 -0.89
CA LEU A 95 -1.29 -2.77 -1.99
C LEU A 95 -2.66 -3.28 -2.41
N HIS A 96 -2.77 -4.58 -2.68
CA HIS A 96 -3.98 -5.24 -3.14
C HIS A 96 -3.89 -6.75 -2.87
N LYS A 97 -5.05 -7.40 -2.88
CA LYS A 97 -5.17 -8.86 -2.94
C LYS A 97 -4.80 -9.32 -4.36
N VAL A 98 -3.99 -10.37 -4.44
CA VAL A 98 -3.67 -11.03 -5.71
C VAL A 98 -4.69 -12.14 -5.89
N ASP A 99 -5.58 -11.99 -6.86
CA ASP A 99 -6.58 -13.01 -7.19
C ASP A 99 -5.92 -14.28 -7.74
N ALA A 100 -6.50 -15.43 -7.41
CA ALA A 100 -6.19 -16.73 -8.00
C ALA A 100 -7.11 -17.04 -9.19
#